data_AF-A0A820WY06-F1
#
_entry.id   AF-A0A820WY06-F1
#
_cell.length_a   1.000
_cell.length_b   1.000
_cell.length_c   1.000
_cell.angle_alpha   90.00
_cell.angle_beta   90.00
_cell.angle_gamma   90.00
#
_symmetry.space_group_name_H-M   'P 1'
#
loop_
_entity.id
_entity.type
_entity.pdbx_description
1 polymer ?
#
loop_
_entity_poly.entity_id
_entity_poly.type
_entity_poly.pdbx_seq_one_letter_code
_entity_poly.pdbx_strand_id
1 'polypeptide(L)' 'DGKTLTPTIRSPNAEKYRVQLNVAGFNPETIKTKMEGRKVIVEAKQEDRQPDGDYNIRELRKTYELPEHAGK' A
#
# COMPACT_ATOMS: atom_id res chain seq x y z
N ASP A 1 6.98 18.00 34.38
CA ASP A 1 7.23 17.74 32.96
C ASP A 1 6.01 17.17 32.26
N GLY A 2 5.26 18.03 31.56
CA GLY A 2 4.04 17.66 30.84
C GLY A 2 4.34 17.41 29.36
N LYS A 3 3.98 16.23 28.84
CA LYS A 3 3.97 15.95 27.41
C LYS A 3 2.53 15.71 26.98
N THR A 4 1.83 16.80 26.69
CA THR A 4 0.50 16.76 26.08
C THR A 4 0.65 16.31 24.64
N LEU A 5 0.15 15.12 24.31
CA LEU A 5 -0.02 14.70 22.92
C LEU A 5 -1.41 15.15 22.47
N THR A 6 -1.44 16.01 21.45
CA THR A 6 -2.63 16.66 20.90
C THR A 6 -3.63 15.62 20.35
N PRO A 7 -4.92 15.70 20.71
CA PRO A 7 -5.93 14.93 20.01
C PRO A 7 -6.09 15.53 18.60
N THR A 8 -5.63 14.81 17.57
CA THR A 8 -6.05 15.11 16.20
C THR A 8 -7.53 14.80 16.08
N ILE A 9 -8.37 15.82 16.25
CA ILE A 9 -9.80 15.77 15.94
C ILE A 9 -9.91 15.53 14.43
N ARG A 10 -9.99 14.25 14.04
CA ARG A 10 -10.33 13.89 12.66
C ARG A 10 -11.80 14.26 12.49
N SER A 11 -12.10 15.18 11.59
CA SER A 11 -13.47 15.54 11.24
C SER A 11 -14.29 14.27 11.01
N PRO A 12 -15.36 14.02 11.77
CA PRO A 12 -16.15 12.79 11.66
C PRO A 12 -16.80 12.59 10.27
N ASN A 13 -16.81 13.65 9.44
CA ASN A 13 -17.34 13.67 8.08
C ASN A 13 -16.29 13.59 6.97
N ALA A 14 -15.00 13.36 7.27
CA ALA A 14 -14.03 13.13 6.21
C ALA A 14 -14.25 11.75 5.58
N GLU A 15 -14.79 11.71 4.36
CA GLU A 15 -14.95 10.48 3.59
C GLU A 15 -13.57 9.82 3.39
N LYS A 16 -13.40 8.60 3.91
CA LYS A 16 -12.15 7.84 3.78
C LYS A 16 -12.29 6.81 2.68
N TYR A 17 -11.48 6.94 1.65
CA TYR A 17 -11.33 5.89 0.65
C TYR A 17 -10.32 4.84 1.13
N ARG A 18 -10.71 3.56 1.07
CA ARG A 18 -9.84 2.45 1.47
C ARG A 18 -9.83 1.38 0.39
N VAL A 19 -8.61 0.94 0.04
CA VAL A 19 -8.37 -0.20 -0.84
C VAL A 19 -7.83 -1.35 -0.01
N GLN A 20 -8.31 -2.56 -0.31
CA GLN A 20 -7.78 -3.80 0.26
C GLN A 20 -7.30 -4.69 -0.89
N LEU A 21 -6.07 -5.20 -0.78
CA LEU A 21 -5.45 -6.06 -1.77
C LEU A 21 -4.83 -7.25 -1.05
N ASN A 22 -5.15 -8.46 -1.50
CA ASN A 22 -4.47 -9.66 -1.04
C ASN A 22 -3.07 -9.69 -1.67
N VAL A 23 -2.05 -9.74 -0.81
CA VAL A 23 -0.63 -9.75 -1.17
C VAL A 23 0.08 -11.00 -0.64
N ALA A 24 -0.68 -12.07 -0.38
CA ALA A 24 -0.13 -13.35 0.04
C ALA A 24 0.94 -13.83 -0.94
N GLY A 25 2.08 -14.29 -0.39
CA GLY A 25 3.24 -14.72 -1.18
C GLY A 25 4.29 -13.65 -1.45
N PHE A 26 4.10 -12.41 -0.98
CA PHE A 26 5.13 -11.37 -1.03
C PHE A 26 5.64 -11.05 0.38
N ASN A 27 6.94 -10.78 0.52
CA ASN A 27 7.46 -10.19 1.76
C ASN A 27 6.91 -8.75 1.89
N PRO A 28 6.35 -8.35 3.04
CA PRO A 28 5.92 -6.97 3.28
C PRO A 28 6.93 -5.90 2.87
N GLU A 29 8.23 -6.16 3.02
CA GLU A 29 9.31 -5.22 2.68
C GLU A 29 9.48 -4.99 1.17
N THR A 30 9.03 -5.93 0.33
CA THR A 30 9.11 -5.80 -1.14
C THR A 30 7.89 -5.09 -1.73
N ILE A 31 6.87 -4.84 -0.92
CA ILE A 31 5.64 -4.14 -1.33
C ILE A 31 5.88 -2.64 -1.27
N LYS A 32 5.73 -1.97 -2.41
CA LYS A 32 5.86 -0.53 -2.57
C LYS A 32 4.52 0.06 -2.95
N THR A 33 4.17 1.18 -2.32
CA THR A 33 2.99 1.97 -2.70
C THR A 33 3.46 3.36 -3.15
N LYS A 34 2.94 3.83 -4.27
CA LYS A 34 3.17 5.18 -4.77
C LYS A 34 1.86 5.83 -5.21
N MET A 35 1.84 7.16 -5.14
CA MET A 35 0.77 7.98 -5.71
C MET A 35 1.28 8.66 -6.97
N GLU A 36 0.52 8.55 -8.06
CA GLU A 36 0.77 9.27 -9.31
C GLU A 36 -0.53 9.96 -9.72
N GLY A 37 -0.62 11.28 -9.52
CA GLY A 37 -1.86 12.03 -9.71
C GLY A 37 -2.96 11.54 -8.76
N ARG A 38 -4.13 11.15 -9.32
CA ARG A 38 -5.24 10.53 -8.56
C ARG A 38 -5.21 9.01 -8.58
N LYS A 39 -4.02 8.40 -8.72
CA LYS A 39 -3.86 6.95 -8.77
C LYS A 39 -2.98 6.46 -7.63
N VAL A 40 -3.45 5.44 -6.91
CA VAL A 40 -2.65 4.65 -5.98
C VAL A 40 -2.14 3.43 -6.73
N ILE A 41 -0.83 3.23 -6.72
CA ILE A 41 -0.17 2.12 -7.40
C ILE A 41 0.53 1.29 -6.34
N VAL A 42 0.24 0.00 -6.32
CA VAL A 42 0.87 -0.99 -5.45
C VAL A 42 1.71 -1.92 -6.33
N GLU A 43 2.99 -2.02 -6.02
CA GLU A 43 4.00 -2.80 -6.75
C GLU A 43 4.70 -3.76 -5.80
N ALA A 44 4.93 -5.01 -6.21
CA ALA A 44 5.74 -5.97 -5.46
C ALA A 44 6.48 -6.90 -6.42
N LYS A 45 7.69 -7.30 -6.04
CA LYS A 45 8.50 -8.28 -6.75
C LYS A 45 9.18 -9.18 -5.72
N GLN A 46 9.04 -10.48 -5.88
CA GLN A 46 9.63 -11.49 -5.02
C GLN A 46 10.34 -12.53 -5.89
N GLU A 47 11.58 -12.85 -5.53
CA GLU A 47 12.36 -13.92 -6.14
C GLU A 47 12.73 -14.91 -5.04
N ASP A 48 12.32 -16.17 -5.19
CA ASP A 48 12.61 -17.25 -4.25
C ASP A 48 13.53 -18.25 -4.95
N ARG A 49 14.79 -18.28 -4.53
CA ARG A 49 15.80 -19.21 -5.05
C ARG A 49 15.78 -20.50 -4.26
N GLN A 50 15.77 -21.61 -4.97
CA GLN A 50 15.85 -22.96 -4.43
C GLN A 50 17.31 -23.43 -4.38
N PRO A 51 17.67 -24.34 -3.46
CA PRO A 51 19.04 -24.82 -3.30
C PRO A 51 19.62 -25.56 -4.52
N ASP A 52 18.74 -26.12 -5.37
CA ASP A 52 19.09 -26.81 -6.62
C ASP A 52 19.41 -25.86 -7.78
N GLY A 53 19.26 -24.54 -7.57
CA GLY A 53 19.51 -23.52 -8.57
C GLY A 53 18.25 -23.03 -9.30
N ASP A 54 17.10 -23.67 -9.09
CA ASP A 54 15.84 -23.19 -9.62
C ASP A 54 15.39 -21.92 -8.89
N TYR A 55 14.57 -21.11 -9.55
CA TYR A 55 14.02 -19.91 -8.95
C TYR A 55 12.58 -19.66 -9.38
N ASN A 56 11.81 -19.08 -8.47
CA ASN A 56 10.44 -18.63 -8.72
C ASN A 56 10.39 -17.12 -8.61
N ILE A 57 9.88 -16.44 -9.64
CA ILE A 57 9.67 -14.99 -9.61
C ILE A 57 8.17 -14.72 -9.61
N ARG A 58 7.75 -13.83 -8.70
CA ARG A 58 6.39 -13.31 -8.60
C ARG A 58 6.43 -11.81 -8.70
N GLU A 59 5.57 -11.24 -9.54
CA GLU A 59 5.45 -9.79 -9.72
C GLU A 59 3.97 -9.39 -9.62
N LEU A 60 3.71 -8.30 -8.90
CA LEU A 60 2.38 -7.72 -8.72
C LEU A 60 2.45 -6.23 -9.03
N ARG A 61 1.54 -5.75 -9.88
CA ARG A 61 1.30 -4.33 -10.09
C ARG A 61 -0.19 -4.07 -10.17
N LYS A 62 -0.72 -3.28 -9.24
CA LYS A 62 -2.14 -2.93 -9.20
C LYS A 62 -2.33 -1.43 -9.03
N THR A 63 -3.14 -0.86 -9.91
CA THR A 63 -3.46 0.58 -9.91
C THR A 63 -4.91 0.78 -9.55
N TYR A 64 -5.17 1.73 -8.65
CA TYR A 64 -6.50 2.15 -8.24
C TYR A 64 -6.64 3.65 -8.50
N GLU A 65 -7.62 4.01 -9.33
CA GLU A 65 -7.99 5.41 -9.48
C GLU A 65 -8.87 5.84 -8.31
N LEU A 66 -8.53 6.98 -7.72
CA LEU A 66 -9.26 7.55 -6.61
C LEU A 66 -10.50 8.31 -7.13
N PRO A 67 -11.64 8.24 -6.43
CA PRO A 67 -12.79 9.10 -6.72
C PRO A 67 -12.48 10.60 -6.59
N GLU A 68 -13.25 11.47 -7.24
CA GLU A 68 -13.01 12.94 -7.27
C GLU A 68 -13.06 13.63 -5.91
N HIS A 69 -13.75 13.01 -4.96
CA HIS A 69 -13.91 13.50 -3.59
C HIS A 69 -12.86 12.93 -2.62
N ALA A 70 -12.07 11.94 -3.02
CA ALA A 70 -11.08 11.34 -2.14
C ALA A 70 -9.84 12.25 -1.97
N GLY A 71 -9.58 12.69 -0.74
CA GLY A 71 -8.43 13.53 -0.40
C GLY A 71 -8.70 15.04 -0.45
N LYS A 72 -9.97 15.47 -0.55
CA LYS A 72 -10.39 16.85 -0.24
C LYS A 72 -10.55 17.08 1.26
#